data_AF-A0A2V6CU67-F1
#
_entry.id   AF-A0A2V6CU67-F1
#
_cell.length_a   1.000
_cell.length_b   1.000
_cell.length_c   1.000
_cell.angle_alpha   90.00
_cell.angle_beta   90.00
_cell.angle_gamma   90.00
#
_symmetry.space_group_name_H-M   'P 1'
#
loop_
_entity.id
_entity.type
_entity.pdbx_description
1 polymer ?
#
loop_
_entity_poly.entity_id
_entity_poly.type
_entity_poly.pdbx_seq_one_letter_code
_entity_poly.pdbx_strand_id
1 'polypeptide(L)'
;MARKEKAGAASKRADWISKIRTVVIETLDRAGAPVRTDEALMKDISRRHHGALSALYGRHRQRLKAMIDSVVHEETETDDVLQESLLQIWNEADHYSPKAGKPLGWMVTIARRRAIDRLRRRQAYSRARER
;
A
#
# COMPACT_ATOMS: atom_id res chain seq x y z
N MET A 1 14.70 5.17 -27.47
CA MET A 1 15.14 6.07 -26.39
C MET A 1 14.24 6.06 -25.13
N ALA A 2 13.35 5.07 -24.90
CA ALA A 2 12.36 5.12 -23.79
C ALA A 2 12.65 4.15 -22.60
N ARG A 3 13.86 3.58 -22.50
CA ARG A 3 14.20 2.55 -21.49
C ARG A 3 14.92 3.07 -20.24
N LYS A 4 15.41 4.31 -20.24
CA LYS A 4 16.28 4.82 -19.15
C LYS A 4 15.53 5.43 -17.95
N GLU A 5 14.27 5.81 -18.12
CA GLU A 5 13.49 6.50 -17.08
C GLU A 5 12.89 5.54 -16.01
N LYS A 6 12.60 4.29 -16.38
CA LYS A 6 11.99 3.31 -15.47
C LYS A 6 12.94 2.78 -14.39
N ALA A 7 14.26 2.87 -14.59
CA ALA A 7 15.27 2.40 -13.63
C ALA A 7 15.40 3.35 -12.42
N GLY A 8 15.25 4.67 -12.62
CA GLY A 8 15.35 5.67 -11.54
C GLY A 8 14.16 5.63 -10.57
N ALA A 9 12.97 5.27 -11.06
CA ALA A 9 11.78 5.09 -10.21
C ALA A 9 11.89 3.86 -9.30
N ALA A 10 12.53 2.78 -9.75
CA ALA A 10 12.76 1.57 -8.95
C ALA A 10 13.69 1.82 -7.76
N SER A 11 14.76 2.57 -7.97
CA SER A 11 15.72 2.94 -6.91
C SER A 11 15.12 3.90 -5.89
N LYS A 12 14.36 4.91 -6.33
CA LYS A 12 13.62 5.81 -5.43
C LYS A 12 12.53 5.08 -4.63
N ARG A 13 11.89 4.05 -5.20
CA ARG A 13 10.94 3.17 -4.50
C ARG A 13 11.62 2.36 -3.38
N ALA A 14 12.79 1.79 -3.64
CA ALA A 14 13.54 1.03 -2.64
C ALA A 14 14.08 1.94 -1.50
N ASP A 15 14.60 3.12 -1.85
CA ASP A 15 15.04 4.15 -0.88
C ASP A 15 13.87 4.66 -0.02
N TRP A 16 12.69 4.86 -0.61
CA TRP A 16 11.47 5.24 0.09
C TRP A 16 10.91 4.13 1.00
N ILE A 17 10.92 2.87 0.56
CA ILE A 17 10.51 1.71 1.38
C ILE A 17 11.46 1.55 2.57
N SER A 18 12.77 1.74 2.35
CA SER A 18 13.78 1.74 3.41
C SER A 18 13.54 2.86 4.41
N LYS A 19 13.33 4.10 3.94
CA LYS A 19 12.99 5.25 4.79
C LYS A 19 11.70 5.06 5.58
N ILE A 20 10.67 4.44 4.99
CA ILE A 20 9.45 4.09 5.73
C ILE A 20 9.76 3.08 6.82
N ARG A 21 10.53 2.02 6.53
CA ARG A 21 10.91 1.02 7.52
C ARG A 21 11.73 1.64 8.67
N THR A 22 12.59 2.62 8.38
CA THR A 22 13.36 3.38 9.38
C THR A 22 12.46 4.29 10.22
N VAL A 23 11.58 5.08 9.58
CA VAL A 23 10.63 5.96 10.28
C VAL A 23 9.63 5.15 11.12
N VAL A 24 9.25 3.95 10.69
CA VAL A 24 8.38 3.03 11.46
C VAL A 24 9.01 2.64 12.81
N ILE A 25 10.34 2.61 12.93
CA ILE A 25 11.02 2.34 14.21
C ILE A 25 11.10 3.61 15.07
N GLU A 26 11.34 4.79 14.48
CA GLU A 26 11.39 6.06 15.23
C GLU A 26 10.01 6.61 15.66
N THR A 27 8.95 6.41 14.86
CA THR A 27 7.63 7.02 15.16
C THR A 27 6.81 6.22 16.19
N LEU A 28 7.19 4.98 16.48
CA LEU A 28 6.52 4.16 17.51
C LEU A 28 6.85 4.62 18.94
N ASP A 29 7.87 5.47 19.12
CA ASP A 29 8.34 5.91 20.44
C ASP A 29 7.72 7.24 20.94
N ARG A 30 6.83 7.89 20.16
CA ARG A 30 6.11 9.08 20.66
C ARG A 30 4.89 8.69 21.48
N ALA A 31 5.12 8.02 22.61
CA ALA A 31 4.13 7.74 23.64
C ALA A 31 3.54 9.07 24.17
N GLY A 32 2.30 9.38 23.77
CA GLY A 32 1.56 10.56 24.26
C GLY A 32 0.71 11.28 23.21
N ALA A 33 0.82 10.95 21.92
CA ALA A 33 -0.09 11.52 20.92
C ALA A 33 -1.49 10.87 21.01
N PRO A 34 -2.60 11.65 21.00
CA PRO A 34 -3.94 11.08 21.04
C PRO A 34 -4.15 10.13 19.86
N VAL A 35 -4.87 9.02 20.10
CA VAL A 35 -5.23 8.03 19.06
C VAL A 35 -6.02 8.73 17.96
N ARG A 36 -5.34 9.11 16.87
CA ARG A 36 -5.98 9.76 15.72
C ARG A 36 -6.94 8.78 15.04
N THR A 37 -8.08 9.25 14.56
CA THR A 37 -8.98 8.41 13.76
C THR A 37 -8.36 8.09 12.39
N ASP A 38 -8.83 7.03 11.74
CA ASP A 38 -8.33 6.67 10.41
C ASP A 38 -8.62 7.78 9.38
N GLU A 39 -9.73 8.49 9.52
CA GLU A 39 -10.10 9.63 8.68
C GLU A 39 -9.10 10.79 8.85
N ALA A 40 -8.68 11.07 10.08
CA ALA A 40 -7.66 12.07 10.36
C ALA A 40 -6.30 11.64 9.77
N LEU A 41 -5.95 10.36 9.87
CA LEU A 41 -4.73 9.83 9.25
C LEU A 41 -4.78 9.94 7.72
N MET A 42 -5.92 9.66 7.08
CA MET A 42 -6.06 9.88 5.63
C MET A 42 -5.87 11.34 5.22
N LYS A 43 -6.39 12.29 6.00
CA LYS A 43 -6.18 13.73 5.78
C LYS A 43 -4.70 14.12 5.92
N ASP A 44 -3.98 13.52 6.86
CA ASP A 44 -2.55 13.73 7.03
C ASP A 44 -1.72 13.11 5.89
N ILE A 45 -2.12 11.94 5.37
CA ILE A 45 -1.49 11.32 4.20
C ILE A 45 -1.64 12.21 2.96
N SER A 46 -2.84 12.76 2.75
CA SER A 46 -3.14 13.75 1.71
C SER A 46 -2.15 14.94 1.76
N ARG A 47 -1.75 15.34 2.96
CA ARG A 47 -0.73 16.39 3.22
C ARG A 47 0.71 15.90 3.21
N ARG A 48 0.96 14.68 2.74
CA ARG A 48 2.27 14.03 2.66
C ARG A 48 2.95 13.84 4.02
N HIS A 49 2.19 13.61 5.09
CA HIS A 49 2.75 13.21 6.38
C HIS A 49 3.04 11.71 6.43
N HIS A 50 4.31 11.33 6.31
CA HIS A 50 4.75 9.92 6.28
C HIS A 50 4.37 9.10 7.53
N GLY A 51 4.37 9.72 8.71
CA GLY A 51 3.98 9.06 9.96
C GLY A 51 2.52 8.60 9.96
N ALA A 52 1.64 9.27 9.21
CA ALA A 52 0.23 8.89 9.15
C ALA A 52 -0.01 7.61 8.35
N LEU A 53 0.73 7.42 7.24
CA LEU A 53 0.71 6.17 6.48
C LEU A 53 1.25 5.01 7.32
N SER A 54 2.31 5.25 8.08
CA SER A 54 2.90 4.26 8.99
C SER A 54 1.91 3.81 10.08
N ALA A 55 1.17 4.76 10.66
CA ALA A 55 0.12 4.47 11.64
C ALA A 55 -1.03 3.65 11.02
N LEU A 56 -1.49 4.02 9.82
CA LEU A 56 -2.53 3.26 9.11
C LEU A 56 -2.08 1.85 8.75
N TYR A 57 -0.84 1.71 8.28
CA TYR A 57 -0.23 0.40 8.03
C TYR A 57 -0.18 -0.45 9.30
N GLY A 58 0.32 0.11 10.41
CA GLY A 58 0.37 -0.58 11.70
C GLY A 58 -0.99 -1.15 12.12
N ARG A 59 -2.08 -0.40 11.92
CA ARG A 59 -3.45 -0.78 12.28
C ARG A 59 -4.08 -1.84 11.39
N HIS A 60 -3.80 -1.78 10.08
CA HIS A 60 -4.57 -2.54 9.08
C HIS A 60 -3.79 -3.57 8.29
N ARG A 61 -2.45 -3.66 8.48
CA ARG A 61 -1.60 -4.59 7.72
C ARG A 61 -2.11 -6.02 7.71
N GLN A 62 -2.56 -6.55 8.86
CA GLN A 62 -3.01 -7.94 8.96
C GLN A 62 -4.28 -8.19 8.14
N ARG A 63 -5.25 -7.28 8.22
CA ARG A 63 -6.52 -7.39 7.47
C ARG A 63 -6.30 -7.26 5.97
N LEU A 64 -5.45 -6.31 5.56
CA LEU A 64 -5.12 -6.13 4.14
C LEU A 64 -4.32 -7.32 3.61
N LYS A 65 -3.32 -7.82 4.35
CA LYS A 65 -2.53 -9.00 3.98
C LYS A 65 -3.42 -10.22 3.82
N ALA A 66 -4.28 -10.53 4.80
CA ALA A 66 -5.19 -11.68 4.73
C ALA A 66 -6.15 -11.61 3.52
N MET A 67 -6.67 -10.42 3.20
CA MET A 67 -7.55 -10.24 2.05
C MET A 67 -6.80 -10.40 0.73
N ILE A 68 -5.59 -9.83 0.61
CA ILE A 68 -4.75 -9.99 -0.59
C ILE A 68 -4.38 -11.46 -0.78
N ASP A 69 -3.95 -12.12 0.29
CA ASP A 69 -3.55 -13.52 0.28
C ASP A 69 -4.69 -14.44 -0.18
N SER A 70 -5.92 -14.18 0.28
CA SER A 70 -7.12 -14.90 -0.19
C SER A 70 -7.43 -14.76 -1.69
N VAL A 71 -6.75 -13.85 -2.39
CA VAL A 71 -6.87 -13.67 -3.85
C VAL A 71 -5.66 -14.27 -4.56
N VAL A 72 -4.43 -13.93 -4.13
CA VAL A 72 -3.22 -14.32 -4.86
C VAL A 72 -2.69 -15.71 -4.47
N HIS A 73 -2.96 -16.19 -3.26
CA HIS A 73 -2.55 -17.49 -2.71
C HIS A 73 -1.04 -17.76 -2.88
N GLU A 74 -0.22 -16.74 -2.66
CA GLU A 74 1.24 -16.77 -2.77
C GLU A 74 1.80 -15.67 -1.86
N GLU A 75 2.64 -16.05 -0.90
CA GLU A 75 3.07 -15.14 0.16
C GLU A 75 3.94 -14.00 -0.40
N THR A 76 4.86 -14.31 -1.30
CA THR A 76 5.75 -13.33 -1.92
C THR A 76 4.97 -12.26 -2.69
N GLU A 77 3.99 -12.72 -3.47
CA GLU A 77 3.07 -11.87 -4.23
C GLU A 77 2.16 -11.05 -3.33
N THR A 78 1.76 -11.61 -2.17
CA THR A 78 0.93 -10.91 -1.20
C THR A 78 1.63 -9.69 -0.64
N ASP A 79 2.89 -9.85 -0.21
CA ASP A 79 3.66 -8.74 0.36
C ASP A 79 3.96 -7.65 -0.68
N ASP A 80 4.27 -8.05 -1.91
CA ASP A 80 4.41 -7.13 -3.05
C ASP A 80 3.14 -6.31 -3.30
N VAL A 81 1.98 -6.98 -3.39
CA VAL A 81 0.69 -6.33 -3.63
C VAL A 81 0.33 -5.40 -2.48
N LEU A 82 0.64 -5.77 -1.24
CA LEU A 82 0.43 -4.91 -0.07
C LEU A 82 1.27 -3.63 -0.17
N GLN A 83 2.55 -3.74 -0.52
CA GLN A 83 3.43 -2.58 -0.70
C GLN A 83 2.94 -1.66 -1.84
N GLU A 84 2.58 -2.24 -2.97
CA GLU A 84 2.00 -1.50 -4.10
C GLU A 84 0.69 -0.78 -3.72
N SER A 85 -0.13 -1.41 -2.88
CA SER A 85 -1.39 -0.84 -2.40
C SER A 85 -1.15 0.35 -1.48
N LEU A 86 -0.17 0.28 -0.57
CA LEU A 86 0.21 1.40 0.29
C LEU A 86 0.75 2.59 -0.51
N LEU A 87 1.54 2.33 -1.56
CA LEU A 87 1.99 3.34 -2.50
C LEU A 87 0.81 4.01 -3.21
N GLN A 88 -0.19 3.24 -3.62
CA GLN A 88 -1.38 3.78 -4.25
C GLN A 88 -2.21 4.62 -3.27
N ILE A 89 -2.41 4.13 -2.04
CA ILE A 89 -3.08 4.87 -0.96
C ILE A 89 -2.37 6.22 -0.72
N TRP A 90 -1.04 6.24 -0.66
CA TRP A 90 -0.26 7.47 -0.53
C TRP A 90 -0.47 8.45 -1.69
N ASN A 91 -0.53 7.94 -2.92
CA ASN A 91 -0.67 8.77 -4.11
C ASN A 91 -2.10 9.28 -4.33
N GLU A 92 -3.09 8.50 -3.89
CA GLU A 92 -4.51 8.76 -4.14
C GLU A 92 -5.27 9.22 -2.89
N ALA A 93 -4.59 9.49 -1.77
CA ALA A 93 -5.24 9.89 -0.52
C ALA A 93 -6.13 11.13 -0.66
N ASP A 94 -5.81 12.06 -1.56
CA ASP A 94 -6.65 13.24 -1.86
C ASP A 94 -8.00 12.86 -2.50
N HIS A 95 -8.14 11.67 -3.07
CA HIS A 95 -9.39 11.15 -3.62
C HIS A 95 -10.27 10.44 -2.57
N TYR A 96 -9.76 10.22 -1.36
CA TYR A 96 -10.57 9.67 -0.29
C TYR A 96 -11.61 10.69 0.19
N SER A 97 -12.87 10.26 0.23
CA SER A 97 -13.97 11.05 0.77
C SER A 97 -14.63 10.31 1.93
N PRO A 98 -14.68 10.91 3.15
CA PRO A 98 -15.41 10.34 4.28
C PRO A 98 -16.90 10.12 4.01
N LYS A 99 -17.48 10.87 3.06
CA LYS A 99 -18.88 10.69 2.65
C LYS A 99 -19.12 9.41 1.85
N ALA A 100 -18.09 8.88 1.20
CA ALA A 100 -18.16 7.65 0.40
C ALA A 100 -17.91 6.38 1.24
N GLY A 101 -17.48 6.52 2.50
CA GLY A 101 -17.29 5.42 3.44
C GLY A 101 -16.05 5.55 4.31
N LYS A 102 -15.83 4.52 5.14
CA LYS A 102 -14.68 4.43 6.05
C LYS A 102 -13.38 4.22 5.27
N PRO A 103 -12.22 4.73 5.77
CA PRO A 103 -10.91 4.55 5.12
C PRO A 103 -10.58 3.09 4.83
N LEU A 104 -10.87 2.18 5.76
CA LEU A 104 -10.59 0.75 5.58
C LEU A 104 -11.28 0.16 4.35
N GLY A 105 -12.55 0.53 4.08
CA GLY A 105 -13.27 0.04 2.90
C GLY A 105 -12.64 0.53 1.59
N TRP A 106 -12.18 1.79 1.57
CA TRP A 106 -11.48 2.35 0.43
C TRP A 106 -10.11 1.68 0.21
N MET A 107 -9.33 1.47 1.26
CA MET A 107 -8.05 0.74 1.20
C MET A 107 -8.24 -0.71 0.73
N VAL A 108 -9.26 -1.42 1.23
CA VAL A 108 -9.61 -2.78 0.78
C VAL A 108 -9.97 -2.79 -0.70
N THR A 109 -10.66 -1.76 -1.20
CA THR A 109 -11.00 -1.64 -2.63
C THR A 109 -9.74 -1.52 -3.49
N ILE A 110 -8.77 -0.69 -3.09
CA ILE A 110 -7.48 -0.56 -3.78
C ILE A 110 -6.73 -1.91 -3.76
N ALA A 111 -6.58 -2.50 -2.58
CA ALA A 111 -5.82 -3.73 -2.41
C ALA A 111 -6.44 -4.91 -3.18
N ARG A 112 -7.77 -5.04 -3.19
CA ARG A 112 -8.47 -6.08 -3.94
C ARG A 112 -8.26 -5.93 -5.44
N ARG A 113 -8.38 -4.71 -5.98
CA ARG A 113 -8.15 -4.44 -7.41
C ARG A 113 -6.73 -4.87 -7.81
N ARG A 114 -5.74 -4.48 -7.01
CA ARG A 114 -4.33 -4.87 -7.22
C ARG A 114 -4.10 -6.37 -7.17
N ALA A 115 -4.69 -7.06 -6.20
CA ALA A 115 -4.58 -8.50 -6.07
C ALA A 115 -5.17 -9.23 -7.29
N ILE A 116 -6.33 -8.78 -7.78
CA ILE A 116 -6.97 -9.31 -9.00
C ILE A 116 -6.09 -9.06 -10.22
N ASP A 117 -5.54 -7.85 -10.37
CA ASP A 117 -4.65 -7.53 -11.48
C ASP A 117 -3.39 -8.39 -11.48
N ARG A 118 -2.83 -8.66 -10.31
CA ARG A 118 -1.67 -9.55 -10.15
C ARG A 118 -2.01 -10.99 -10.54
N LEU A 119 -3.12 -11.52 -10.03
CA LEU A 119 -3.62 -12.86 -10.39
C LEU A 119 -3.83 -13.01 -11.90
N ARG A 120 -4.44 -12.01 -12.55
CA ARG A 120 -4.66 -11.99 -14.01
C ARG A 120 -3.35 -12.03 -14.79
N ARG A 121 -2.33 -11.27 -14.37
CA ARG A 121 -1.01 -11.28 -15.00
C ARG A 121 -0.32 -12.64 -14.88
N ARG A 122 -0.39 -13.27 -13.69
CA ARG A 122 0.18 -14.61 -13.47
C ARG A 122 -0.47 -15.65 -14.38
N GLN A 123 -1.79 -15.65 -14.47
CA GLN A 123 -2.54 -16.56 -15.35
C GLN A 123 -2.21 -16.34 -16.83
N ALA A 124 -2.11 -15.08 -17.27
CA ALA A 124 -1.72 -14.76 -18.64
C ALA A 124 -0.30 -15.24 -18.97
N TYR A 125 0.64 -15.12 -18.03
CA TYR A 125 2.01 -15.60 -18.19
C TYR A 125 2.08 -17.13 -18.28
N SER A 126 1.32 -17.87 -17.46
CA SER A 126 1.24 -19.34 -17.54
C SER A 126 0.76 -19.80 -18.91
N ARG A 127 -0.35 -19.24 -19.40
CA ARG A 127 -0.93 -19.59 -20.71
C ARG A 127 -0.02 -19.28 -21.89
N ALA A 128 0.80 -18.24 -21.78
CA ALA A 128 1.77 -17.89 -22.83
C ALA A 128 2.98 -18.83 -22.85
N ARG A 129 3.36 -19.39 -21.70
CA ARG A 129 4.46 -20.36 -21.58
C ARG A 129 4.08 -21.77 -22.03
N GLU A 130 2.79 -22.09 -21.98
CA GLU A 130 2.22 -23.38 -22.40
C GLU A 130 1.95 -23.46 -23.92
N ARG A 131 2.19 -22.38 -24.68
CA ARG A 131 2.06 -22.31 -26.14
C ARG A 131 3.43 -22.33 -26.81
#